data_AF-A0A7X7KYF5-F1
#
_entry.id   AF-A0A7X7KYF5-F1
#
_cell.length_a   1.000
_cell.length_b   1.000
_cell.length_c   1.000
_cell.angle_alpha   90.00
_cell.angle_beta   90.00
_cell.angle_gamma   90.00
#
_symmetry.space_group_name_H-M   'P 1'
#
loop_
_entity.id
_entity.type
_entity.pdbx_description
1 polymer ?
#
loop_
_entity_poly.entity_id
_entity_poly.type
_entity_poly.pdbx_seq_one_letter_code
_entity_poly.pdbx_strand_id
1 'polypeptide(L)'
;YDCLRANKSMMAWGVEARVPFLDLEFLELAMGMDAEAKMVAPRPDGRPPIEKAVLREAFEGVLPASILWRQKEQFSDGVGYGWIDALKARAAEVVGDAAFADAAKRFPHDPPVTREAYWYRSLFEAAFPGQACARTVPGGPSIACSSPAAIAWDAAFAAAADPSGRAVAGVHAAAL
;
A
#
# COMPACT_ATOMS: atom_id res chain seq x y z
N TYR A 1 5.83 -2.53 -4.55
CA TYR A 1 5.96 -3.38 -3.36
C TYR A 1 5.14 -4.68 -3.46
N ASP A 2 4.01 -4.67 -4.15
CA ASP A 2 3.01 -5.75 -4.15
C ASP A 2 3.45 -7.07 -4.78
N CYS A 3 4.10 -7.05 -5.95
CA CYS A 3 4.59 -8.28 -6.57
C CYS A 3 5.62 -9.00 -5.70
N LEU A 4 6.50 -8.23 -5.03
CA LEU A 4 7.49 -8.79 -4.11
C LEU A 4 6.81 -9.50 -2.93
N ARG A 5 5.83 -8.83 -2.31
CA ARG A 5 5.04 -9.38 -1.21
C ARG A 5 4.30 -10.63 -1.64
N ALA A 6 3.48 -10.55 -2.69
CA ALA A 6 2.67 -11.65 -3.19
C ALA A 6 3.53 -12.86 -3.60
N ASN A 7 4.64 -12.65 -4.29
CA ASN A 7 5.52 -13.75 -4.68
C ASN A 7 6.23 -14.37 -3.47
N LYS A 8 6.96 -13.58 -2.67
CA LYS A 8 7.80 -14.13 -1.58
C LYS A 8 6.98 -14.70 -0.43
N SER A 9 5.85 -14.10 -0.06
CA SER A 9 5.02 -14.60 1.05
C SER A 9 4.38 -15.94 0.73
N MET A 10 3.98 -16.15 -0.54
CA MET A 10 3.35 -17.39 -0.99
C MET A 10 4.40 -18.48 -1.23
N MET A 11 5.55 -18.11 -1.83
CA MET A 11 6.67 -19.02 -2.04
C MET A 11 7.30 -19.54 -0.73
N ALA A 12 7.22 -18.79 0.36
CA ALA A 12 7.64 -19.27 1.69
C ALA A 12 6.91 -20.55 2.13
N TRP A 13 5.76 -20.85 1.52
CA TRP A 13 4.95 -22.04 1.75
C TRP A 13 4.82 -22.93 0.51
N GLY A 14 5.67 -22.72 -0.51
CA GLY A 14 5.62 -23.50 -1.75
C GLY A 14 4.34 -23.27 -2.58
N VAL A 15 3.67 -22.13 -2.41
CA VAL A 15 2.42 -21.81 -3.13
C VAL A 15 2.69 -20.83 -4.26
N GLU A 16 2.34 -21.21 -5.50
CA GLU A 16 2.39 -20.34 -6.68
C GLU A 16 1.23 -19.34 -6.68
N ALA A 17 1.55 -18.04 -6.69
CA ALA A 17 0.58 -16.97 -6.87
C ALA A 17 0.53 -16.53 -8.33
N ARG A 18 -0.67 -16.49 -8.92
CA ARG A 18 -0.93 -15.92 -10.25
C ARG A 18 -1.70 -14.61 -10.11
N VAL A 19 -1.37 -13.64 -10.96
CA VAL A 19 -1.89 -12.26 -10.90
C VAL A 19 -2.43 -11.85 -12.26
N PRO A 20 -3.66 -12.27 -12.64
CA PRO A 20 -4.22 -12.04 -13.97
C PRO A 20 -4.28 -10.57 -14.40
N PHE A 21 -4.39 -9.63 -13.46
CA PHE A 21 -4.35 -8.19 -13.73
C PHE A 21 -2.98 -7.67 -14.21
N LEU A 22 -1.94 -8.50 -14.18
CA LEU A 22 -0.61 -8.21 -14.75
C LEU A 22 -0.31 -9.10 -15.97
N ASP A 23 -1.32 -9.78 -16.51
CA ASP A 23 -1.20 -10.43 -17.82
C ASP A 23 -0.90 -9.38 -18.91
N LEU A 24 -0.08 -9.76 -19.89
CA LEU A 24 0.41 -8.81 -20.91
C LEU A 24 -0.72 -8.31 -21.81
N GLU A 25 -1.66 -9.18 -22.22
CA GLU A 25 -2.79 -8.80 -23.06
C GLU A 25 -3.78 -7.93 -22.28
N PHE A 26 -4.00 -8.25 -21.00
CA PHE A 26 -4.80 -7.39 -20.13
C PHE A 26 -4.15 -6.02 -19.92
N LEU A 27 -2.83 -5.96 -19.71
CA LEU A 27 -2.11 -4.70 -19.54
C LEU A 27 -2.16 -3.84 -20.81
N GLU A 28 -2.05 -4.44 -21.98
CA GLU A 28 -2.14 -3.71 -23.25
C GLU A 28 -3.52 -3.04 -23.40
N LEU A 29 -4.60 -3.79 -23.15
CA LEU A 29 -5.96 -3.24 -23.14
C LEU A 29 -6.13 -2.16 -22.05
N ALA A 30 -5.76 -2.49 -20.82
CA ALA A 30 -5.99 -1.63 -19.67
C ALA A 30 -5.19 -0.34 -19.79
N MET A 31 -3.94 -0.38 -20.25
CA MET A 31 -3.08 0.81 -20.38
C MET A 31 -3.34 1.60 -21.67
N GLY A 32 -3.77 0.95 -22.74
CA GLY A 32 -4.14 1.61 -24.01
C GLY A 32 -5.50 2.34 -23.97
N MET A 33 -6.36 2.01 -23.00
CA MET A 33 -7.61 2.73 -22.76
C MET A 33 -7.37 4.19 -22.36
N ASP A 34 -8.23 5.08 -22.86
CA ASP A 34 -8.28 6.49 -22.48
C ASP A 34 -8.24 6.64 -20.94
N ALA A 35 -7.35 7.52 -20.47
CA ALA A 35 -7.21 7.79 -19.04
C ALA A 35 -8.50 8.39 -18.44
N GLU A 36 -9.28 9.14 -19.22
CA GLU A 36 -10.56 9.71 -18.76
C GLU A 36 -11.53 8.64 -18.27
N ALA A 37 -11.55 7.47 -18.93
CA ALA A 37 -12.38 6.34 -18.54
C ALA A 37 -11.98 5.70 -17.19
N LYS A 38 -10.78 6.00 -16.68
CA LYS A 38 -10.26 5.50 -15.39
C LYS A 38 -10.43 6.51 -14.26
N MET A 39 -10.79 7.75 -14.58
CA MET A 39 -10.97 8.81 -13.59
C MET A 39 -12.20 8.54 -12.73
N VAL A 40 -12.12 8.92 -11.45
CA VAL A 40 -13.27 8.90 -10.56
C VAL A 40 -14.12 10.13 -10.87
N ALA A 41 -15.12 9.95 -11.74
CA ALA A 41 -15.97 11.03 -12.24
C ALA A 41 -17.44 10.86 -11.82
N PRO A 42 -18.23 11.96 -11.81
CA PRO A 42 -19.69 11.89 -11.67
C PRO A 42 -20.29 10.92 -12.68
N ARG A 43 -21.19 10.05 -12.20
CA ARG A 43 -21.83 9.05 -13.05
C ARG A 43 -23.09 9.62 -13.71
N PRO A 44 -23.35 9.32 -14.99
CA PRO A 44 -24.56 9.78 -15.69
C PRO A 44 -25.87 9.33 -15.05
N ASP A 45 -25.86 8.19 -14.35
CA ASP A 45 -27.00 7.62 -13.64
C ASP A 45 -27.28 8.26 -12.27
N GLY A 46 -26.51 9.30 -11.91
CA GLY A 46 -26.64 10.02 -10.63
C GLY A 46 -26.09 9.26 -9.42
N ARG A 47 -25.48 8.08 -9.60
CA ARG A 47 -24.85 7.35 -8.50
C ARG A 47 -23.54 8.03 -8.07
N PRO A 48 -23.10 7.84 -6.82
CA PRO A 48 -21.83 8.37 -6.36
C PRO A 48 -20.66 7.91 -7.26
N PRO A 49 -19.67 8.78 -7.52
CA PRO A 49 -18.41 8.39 -8.14
C PRO A 49 -17.78 7.23 -7.38
N ILE A 50 -17.13 6.32 -8.09
CA ILE A 50 -16.47 5.16 -7.48
C ILE A 50 -15.19 4.82 -8.23
N GLU A 51 -14.16 4.41 -7.50
CA GLU A 51 -12.91 3.96 -8.07
C GLU A 51 -13.10 2.70 -8.92
N LYS A 52 -12.35 2.63 -10.03
CA LYS A 52 -12.38 1.51 -10.97
C LYS A 52 -13.78 1.27 -11.57
N ALA A 53 -14.56 2.31 -11.80
CA ALA A 53 -15.91 2.23 -12.36
C ALA A 53 -15.96 1.37 -13.64
N VAL A 54 -15.11 1.64 -14.63
CA VAL A 54 -15.05 0.87 -15.89
C VAL A 54 -14.84 -0.64 -15.66
N LEU A 55 -14.04 -1.02 -14.66
CA LEU A 55 -13.85 -2.42 -14.31
C LEU A 55 -15.07 -3.01 -13.63
N ARG A 56 -15.78 -2.24 -12.80
CA ARG A 56 -17.01 -2.71 -12.13
C ARG A 56 -18.13 -2.90 -13.14
N GLU A 57 -18.27 -1.99 -14.10
CA GLU A 57 -19.28 -2.05 -15.16
C GLU A 57 -19.08 -3.28 -16.05
N ALA A 58 -17.83 -3.63 -16.39
CA ALA A 58 -17.50 -4.83 -17.17
C ALA A 58 -17.91 -6.16 -16.49
N PHE A 59 -18.22 -6.15 -15.20
CA PHE A 59 -18.60 -7.33 -14.42
C PHE A 59 -20.03 -7.25 -13.86
N GLU A 60 -20.88 -6.34 -14.36
CA GLU A 60 -22.30 -6.33 -14.03
C GLU A 60 -22.97 -7.67 -14.36
N GLY A 61 -23.82 -8.14 -13.43
CA GLY A 61 -24.46 -9.45 -13.53
C GLY A 61 -23.58 -10.65 -13.15
N VAL A 62 -22.26 -10.46 -12.99
CA VAL A 62 -21.33 -11.53 -12.57
C VAL A 62 -21.23 -11.65 -11.04
N LEU A 63 -21.26 -10.51 -10.34
CA LEU A 63 -21.15 -10.44 -8.88
C LEU A 63 -22.40 -9.79 -8.26
N PRO A 64 -22.74 -10.11 -7.00
CA PRO A 64 -23.78 -9.38 -6.26
C PRO A 64 -23.47 -7.89 -6.22
N ALA A 65 -24.49 -7.04 -6.40
CA ALA A 65 -24.33 -5.59 -6.44
C ALA A 65 -23.64 -5.03 -5.19
N SER A 66 -23.89 -5.62 -4.01
CA SER A 66 -23.26 -5.24 -2.74
C SER A 66 -21.75 -5.46 -2.71
N ILE A 67 -21.22 -6.38 -3.53
CA ILE A 67 -19.77 -6.61 -3.68
C ILE A 67 -19.22 -5.77 -4.83
N LEU A 68 -19.91 -5.79 -5.98
CA LEU A 68 -19.47 -5.12 -7.20
C LEU A 68 -19.35 -3.60 -7.03
N TRP A 69 -20.17 -3.00 -6.17
CA TRP A 69 -20.19 -1.56 -5.91
C TRP A 69 -19.71 -1.19 -4.51
N ARG A 70 -19.05 -2.12 -3.81
CA ARG A 70 -18.43 -1.83 -2.52
C ARG A 70 -17.24 -0.90 -2.71
N GLN A 71 -17.17 0.16 -1.90
CA GLN A 71 -16.01 1.05 -1.88
C GLN A 71 -14.74 0.26 -1.53
N LYS A 72 -13.65 0.56 -2.24
CA LYS A 72 -12.35 -0.05 -1.99
C LYS A 72 -11.85 0.35 -0.61
N GLU A 73 -11.48 -0.66 0.16
CA GLU A 73 -10.71 -0.53 1.40
C GLU A 73 -9.30 -1.08 1.18
N GLN A 74 -8.33 -0.57 1.93
CA GLN A 74 -6.98 -1.12 1.89
C GLN A 74 -6.87 -2.41 2.72
N PHE A 75 -5.86 -3.22 2.41
CA PHE A 75 -5.66 -4.53 3.06
C PHE A 75 -5.45 -4.42 4.58
N SER A 76 -4.80 -3.35 5.04
CA SER A 76 -4.55 -3.05 6.44
C SER A 76 -5.84 -2.99 7.27
N ASP A 77 -6.84 -2.27 6.77
CA ASP A 77 -8.12 -2.11 7.46
C ASP A 77 -8.99 -3.35 7.31
N GLY A 78 -8.93 -4.01 6.14
CA GLY A 78 -9.68 -5.23 5.87
C GLY A 78 -9.23 -6.46 6.68
N VAL A 79 -7.98 -6.48 7.15
CA VAL A 79 -7.45 -7.53 8.05
C VAL A 79 -7.78 -7.23 9.52
N GLY A 80 -7.99 -5.96 9.86
CA GLY A 80 -8.43 -5.51 11.18
C GLY A 80 -7.48 -4.50 11.81
N TYR A 81 -8.03 -3.37 12.26
CA TYR A 81 -7.29 -2.22 12.80
C TYR A 81 -6.30 -2.55 13.93
N GLY A 82 -6.64 -3.53 14.79
CA GLY A 82 -5.79 -3.92 15.92
C GLY A 82 -4.43 -4.51 15.52
N TRP A 83 -4.28 -5.00 14.28
CA TRP A 83 -3.02 -5.57 13.81
C TRP A 83 -1.90 -4.53 13.71
N ILE A 84 -2.19 -3.39 13.06
CA ILE A 84 -1.20 -2.30 12.92
C ILE A 84 -0.87 -1.71 14.30
N ASP A 85 -1.88 -1.53 15.15
CA ASP A 85 -1.67 -0.93 16.46
C ASP A 85 -0.82 -1.83 17.36
N ALA A 86 -1.01 -3.15 17.27
CA ALA A 86 -0.15 -4.12 17.95
C ALA A 86 1.30 -4.08 17.44
N LEU A 87 1.52 -3.93 16.13
CA LEU A 87 2.87 -3.79 15.56
C LEU A 87 3.58 -2.52 16.04
N LYS A 88 2.87 -1.39 16.06
CA LYS A 88 3.39 -0.11 16.57
C LYS A 88 3.72 -0.19 18.06
N ALA A 89 2.81 -0.75 18.86
CA ALA A 89 3.01 -0.96 20.29
C ALA A 89 4.23 -1.83 20.54
N ARG A 90 4.34 -2.96 19.83
CA ARG A 90 5.50 -3.85 19.95
C ARG A 90 6.78 -3.13 19.57
N ALA A 91 6.81 -2.41 18.45
CA ALA A 91 7.98 -1.66 18.01
C ALA A 91 8.45 -0.63 19.06
N ALA A 92 7.51 0.03 19.74
CA ALA A 92 7.82 0.97 20.81
C ALA A 92 8.46 0.30 22.04
N GLU A 93 8.12 -0.95 22.33
CA GLU A 93 8.77 -1.73 23.40
C GLU A 93 10.19 -2.18 23.04
N VAL A 94 10.42 -2.63 21.80
CA VAL A 94 11.72 -3.20 21.39
C VAL A 94 12.76 -2.15 21.01
N VAL A 95 12.33 -0.96 20.56
CA VAL A 95 13.23 0.11 20.11
C VAL A 95 13.21 1.21 21.16
N GLY A 96 14.27 1.29 21.97
CA GLY A 96 14.43 2.32 23.00
C GLY A 96 14.77 3.71 22.43
N ASP A 97 14.50 4.75 23.22
CA ASP A 97 14.63 6.16 22.81
C ASP A 97 16.04 6.52 22.34
N ALA A 98 17.07 6.11 23.09
CA ALA A 98 18.46 6.37 22.74
C ALA A 98 18.86 5.69 21.42
N ALA A 99 18.43 4.44 21.21
CA ALA A 99 18.71 3.70 19.99
C ALA A 99 18.02 4.33 18.78
N PHE A 100 16.81 4.86 18.96
CA PHE A 100 16.06 5.56 17.92
C PHE A 100 16.66 6.94 17.61
N ALA A 101 17.11 7.69 18.61
CA ALA A 101 17.80 8.97 18.42
C ALA A 101 19.08 8.81 17.57
N ASP A 102 19.79 7.69 17.73
CA ASP A 102 20.98 7.36 16.95
C ASP A 102 20.68 6.63 15.62
N ALA A 103 19.42 6.57 15.16
CA ALA A 103 19.03 5.83 13.97
C ALA A 103 19.84 6.23 12.72
N ALA A 104 20.06 7.52 12.49
CA ALA A 104 20.84 8.02 11.35
C ALA A 104 22.32 7.63 11.40
N LYS A 105 22.88 7.48 12.61
CA LYS A 105 24.26 7.02 12.82
C LYS A 105 24.38 5.52 12.56
N ARG A 106 23.40 4.74 13.01
CA ARG A 106 23.37 3.28 12.83
C ARG A 106 23.05 2.89 11.38
N PHE A 107 22.09 3.57 10.76
CA PHE A 107 21.56 3.29 9.43
C PHE A 107 21.82 4.48 8.49
N PRO A 108 23.04 4.64 7.95
CA PRO A 108 23.40 5.81 7.15
C PRO A 108 22.66 5.89 5.80
N HIS A 109 22.11 4.77 5.32
CA HIS A 109 21.28 4.70 4.13
C HIS A 109 19.82 4.48 4.54
N ASP A 110 18.94 5.39 4.13
CA ASP A 110 17.51 5.42 4.45
C ASP A 110 17.24 5.18 5.94
N PRO A 111 17.64 6.12 6.81
CA PRO A 111 17.44 5.98 8.24
C PRO A 111 15.95 5.90 8.58
N PRO A 112 15.54 4.95 9.42
CA PRO A 112 14.14 4.76 9.78
C PRO A 112 13.62 5.96 10.59
N VAL A 113 12.46 6.49 10.18
CA VAL A 113 11.82 7.66 10.80
C VAL A 113 10.73 7.29 11.82
N THR A 114 10.46 6.01 12.01
CA THR A 114 9.57 5.48 13.05
C THR A 114 10.23 4.30 13.76
N ARG A 115 9.81 4.01 14.99
CA ARG A 115 10.29 2.82 15.74
C ARG A 115 9.92 1.52 15.04
N GLU A 116 8.77 1.47 14.38
CA GLU A 116 8.34 0.34 13.56
C GLU A 116 9.30 0.11 12.38
N ALA A 117 9.62 1.16 11.62
CA ALA A 117 10.61 1.07 10.54
C ALA A 117 11.99 0.68 11.07
N TYR A 118 12.38 1.20 12.25
CA TYR A 118 13.64 0.84 12.90
C TYR A 118 13.70 -0.63 13.25
N TRP A 119 12.61 -1.16 13.81
CA TRP A 119 12.52 -2.56 14.17
C TRP A 119 12.59 -3.45 12.92
N TYR A 120 11.84 -3.12 11.86
CA TYR A 120 11.92 -3.84 10.59
C TYR A 120 13.30 -3.78 9.94
N ARG A 121 13.93 -2.60 9.95
CA ARG A 121 15.29 -2.42 9.43
C ARG A 121 16.32 -3.24 10.23
N SER A 122 16.15 -3.35 11.54
CA SER A 122 16.99 -4.18 12.39
C SER A 122 16.84 -5.67 12.07
N LEU A 123 15.61 -6.15 11.84
CA LEU A 123 15.34 -7.53 11.41
C LEU A 123 15.91 -7.80 10.01
N PHE A 124 15.77 -6.84 9.09
CA PHE A 124 16.31 -6.93 7.73
C PHE A 124 17.83 -7.07 7.75
N GLU A 125 18.57 -6.21 8.45
CA GLU A 125 20.04 -6.30 8.50
C GLU A 125 20.56 -7.54 9.22
N ALA A 126 19.78 -8.10 10.16
CA ALA A 126 20.10 -9.39 10.78
C ALA A 126 20.02 -10.56 9.78
N ALA A 127 19.06 -10.53 8.85
CA ALA A 127 18.91 -11.54 7.81
C ALA A 127 19.78 -11.28 6.56
N PHE A 128 19.99 -10.00 6.22
CA PHE A 128 20.67 -9.54 5.02
C PHE A 128 21.71 -8.47 5.38
N PRO A 129 22.87 -8.88 5.91
CA PRO A 129 23.87 -7.94 6.38
C PRO A 129 24.53 -7.18 5.21
N GLY A 130 24.74 -5.88 5.40
CA GLY A 130 25.53 -5.04 4.50
C GLY A 130 24.74 -3.99 3.72
N GLN A 131 25.42 -2.91 3.34
CA GLN A 131 24.79 -1.78 2.64
C GLN A 131 24.25 -2.15 1.27
N ALA A 132 24.86 -3.11 0.57
CA ALA A 132 24.38 -3.55 -0.74
C ALA A 132 22.95 -4.10 -0.65
N CYS A 133 22.64 -4.89 0.39
CA CYS A 133 21.29 -5.41 0.64
C CYS A 133 20.32 -4.27 0.95
N ALA A 134 20.70 -3.33 1.82
CA ALA A 134 19.85 -2.19 2.18
C ALA A 134 19.44 -1.37 0.95
N ARG A 135 20.37 -1.14 0.00
CA ARG A 135 20.12 -0.42 -1.26
C ARG A 135 19.16 -1.13 -2.22
N THR A 136 18.81 -2.39 -1.98
CA THR A 136 17.79 -3.08 -2.79
C THR A 136 16.37 -2.73 -2.37
N VAL A 137 16.19 -2.08 -1.21
CA VAL A 137 14.90 -1.64 -0.70
C VAL A 137 14.70 -0.19 -1.14
N PRO A 138 13.67 0.13 -1.95
CA PRO A 138 13.40 1.52 -2.32
C PRO A 138 13.03 2.35 -1.08
N GLY A 139 13.76 3.43 -0.86
CA GLY A 139 13.48 4.41 0.19
C GLY A 139 12.59 5.58 -0.27
N GLY A 140 12.30 6.47 0.69
CA GLY A 140 11.58 7.72 0.46
C GLY A 140 10.12 7.72 0.93
N PRO A 141 9.44 8.89 0.84
CA PRO A 141 8.04 9.03 1.24
C PRO A 141 7.12 8.11 0.43
N SER A 142 6.14 7.51 1.11
CA SER A 142 5.18 6.60 0.48
C SER A 142 3.82 6.76 1.16
N ILE A 143 2.76 6.60 0.36
CA ILE A 143 1.39 6.44 0.83
C ILE A 143 0.97 5.03 0.43
N ALA A 144 0.63 4.20 1.42
CA ALA A 144 0.33 2.79 1.21
C ALA A 144 1.40 2.08 0.35
N CYS A 145 1.04 1.62 -0.85
CA CYS A 145 1.92 0.90 -1.77
C CYS A 145 2.47 1.78 -2.90
N SER A 146 2.27 3.10 -2.84
CA SER A 146 2.66 4.04 -3.88
C SER A 146 4.11 4.52 -3.75
N SER A 147 4.69 4.96 -4.86
CA SER A 147 6.01 5.61 -4.87
C SER A 147 5.90 7.10 -4.49
N PRO A 148 7.02 7.79 -4.24
CA PRO A 148 7.02 9.25 -4.03
C PRO A 148 6.34 10.04 -5.15
N ALA A 149 6.25 9.47 -6.37
CA ALA A 149 5.59 10.12 -7.50
C ALA A 149 4.10 10.39 -7.24
N ALA A 150 3.40 9.51 -6.51
CA ALA A 150 1.98 9.70 -6.21
C ALA A 150 1.75 10.93 -5.31
N ILE A 151 2.68 11.21 -4.38
CA ILE A 151 2.62 12.38 -3.51
C ILE A 151 2.77 13.68 -4.31
N ALA A 152 3.49 13.65 -5.43
CA ALA A 152 3.66 14.81 -6.30
C ALA A 152 2.41 15.11 -7.17
N TRP A 153 1.45 14.20 -7.25
CA TRP A 153 0.26 14.36 -8.10
C TRP A 153 -0.87 15.15 -7.42
N ASP A 154 -0.92 15.14 -6.09
CA ASP A 154 -1.95 15.85 -5.32
C ASP A 154 -1.34 16.44 -4.05
N ALA A 155 -1.45 17.76 -3.88
CA ALA A 155 -0.96 18.45 -2.69
C ALA A 155 -1.62 17.94 -1.40
N ALA A 156 -2.86 17.44 -1.46
CA ALA A 156 -3.55 16.85 -0.31
C ALA A 156 -2.84 15.58 0.20
N PHE A 157 -2.17 14.83 -0.69
CA PHE A 157 -1.43 13.63 -0.31
C PHE A 157 -0.17 13.95 0.50
N ALA A 158 0.47 15.10 0.27
CA ALA A 158 1.62 15.53 1.07
C ALA A 158 1.25 15.75 2.55
N ALA A 159 0.01 16.16 2.84
CA ALA A 159 -0.48 16.38 4.19
C ALA A 159 -1.02 15.11 4.89
N ALA A 160 -1.15 14.00 4.16
CA ALA A 160 -1.79 12.75 4.62
C ALA A 160 -0.90 11.53 4.35
N ALA A 161 0.42 11.67 4.49
CA ALA A 161 1.41 10.62 4.23
C ALA A 161 1.41 9.51 5.32
N ASP A 162 0.31 8.76 5.42
CA ASP A 162 0.24 7.56 6.25
C ASP A 162 0.59 6.31 5.40
N PRO A 163 1.75 5.66 5.65
CA PRO A 163 2.14 4.45 4.93
C PRO A 163 1.23 3.24 5.24
N SER A 164 0.43 3.30 6.31
CA SER A 164 -0.51 2.22 6.66
C SER A 164 -1.71 2.15 5.70
N GLY A 165 -2.02 3.25 5.01
CA GLY A 165 -3.13 3.29 4.05
C GLY A 165 -4.52 3.21 4.69
N ARG A 166 -4.65 3.57 5.97
CA ARG A 166 -5.92 3.63 6.69
C ARG A 166 -6.96 4.47 5.94
N ALA A 167 -8.23 4.12 6.17
CA ALA A 167 -9.39 4.84 5.65
C ALA A 167 -9.31 6.34 6.00
N VAL A 168 -9.48 7.18 4.98
CA VAL A 168 -9.39 8.64 5.08
C VAL A 168 -10.77 9.24 5.22
N ALA A 169 -10.99 10.02 6.27
CA ALA A 169 -12.23 10.77 6.50
C ALA A 169 -12.52 11.74 5.34
N GLY A 170 -13.79 11.79 4.91
CA GLY A 170 -14.20 12.57 3.73
C GLY A 170 -13.95 11.90 2.38
N VAL A 171 -13.19 10.79 2.34
CA VAL A 171 -13.02 9.96 1.15
C VAL A 171 -13.75 8.63 1.30
N HIS A 172 -13.55 7.95 2.43
CA HIS A 172 -14.13 6.63 2.69
C HIS A 172 -15.38 6.74 3.57
N ALA A 173 -16.44 6.03 3.21
CA ALA A 173 -17.71 6.06 3.94
C ALA A 173 -17.61 5.48 5.36
N ALA A 174 -16.66 4.57 5.59
CA ALA A 174 -16.43 3.90 6.87
C ALA A 174 -15.11 4.31 7.55
N ALA A 175 -14.60 5.51 7.27
CA ALA A 175 -13.45 6.04 8.00
C ALA A 175 -13.81 6.29 9.48
N LEU A 176 -12.96 5.82 10.39
CA LEU A 176 -13.06 6.03 11.84
C LEU A 176 -12.55 7.41 12.25
#